data_AF-C6Q0I5-F1
#
_entry.id   AF-C6Q0I5-F1
#
_cell.length_a   1.000
_cell.length_b   1.000
_cell.length_c   1.000
_cell.angle_alpha   90.00
_cell.angle_beta   90.00
_cell.angle_gamma   90.00
#
_symmetry.space_group_name_H-M   'P 1'
#
loop_
_entity.id
_entity.type
_entity.pdbx_description
1 polymer ?
#
loop_
_entity_poly.entity_id
_entity_poly.type
_entity_poly.pdbx_seq_one_letter_code
_entity_poly.pdbx_strand_id
1 'polypeptide(L)'
;MNLLKYLIQFLHRKKKKIKDYYVKELMVKIFDKGVPIYENPNVMDIKKVVEEETSKMWPEVLRFENPHTYYVDLSKKLWDLKQDLLHKYSNTYEE
;
A
#
# COMPACT_ATOMS: atom_id res chain seq x y z
N MET A 1 24.12 10.25 3.06
CA MET A 1 23.27 9.23 2.40
C MET A 1 22.96 7.99 3.26
N ASN A 2 23.27 7.96 4.57
CA ASN A 2 22.95 6.83 5.45
C ASN A 2 21.80 7.09 6.44
N LEU A 3 21.55 8.35 6.84
CA LEU A 3 20.50 8.67 7.82
C LEU A 3 19.08 8.32 7.35
N LEU A 4 18.78 8.54 6.07
CA LEU A 4 17.45 8.28 5.50
C LEU A 4 17.12 6.78 5.48
N LYS A 5 18.11 5.92 5.23
CA LYS A 5 17.96 4.44 5.30
C LYS A 5 17.62 4.00 6.72
N TYR A 6 18.32 4.50 7.72
CA TYR A 6 18.03 4.18 9.13
C TYR A 6 16.66 4.71 9.59
N LEU A 7 16.24 5.88 9.12
CA LEU A 7 14.92 6.44 9.44
C LEU A 7 13.78 5.58 8.88
N ILE A 8 13.91 5.14 7.61
CA ILE A 8 12.95 4.23 6.96
C ILE A 8 12.96 2.85 7.64
N GLN A 9 14.12 2.35 8.05
CA GLN A 9 14.25 1.07 8.74
C GLN A 9 13.69 1.10 10.18
N PHE A 10 13.79 2.24 10.87
CA PHE A 10 13.21 2.43 12.20
C PHE A 10 11.68 2.54 12.17
N LEU A 11 11.10 3.15 11.12
CA LEU A 11 9.65 3.20 10.92
C LEU A 11 9.02 1.81 10.76
N HIS A 12 9.71 0.88 10.10
CA HIS A 12 9.23 -0.49 9.86
C HIS A 12 9.18 -1.41 11.11
N ARG A 13 9.67 -0.96 12.28
CA ARG A 13 9.67 -1.78 13.52
C ARG A 13 8.47 -1.53 14.43
N LYS A 14 7.49 -0.72 14.02
CA LYS A 14 6.25 -0.53 14.79
C LYS A 14 5.24 -1.60 14.39
N LYS A 15 4.90 -2.50 15.33
CA LYS A 15 3.88 -3.54 15.13
C LYS A 15 2.61 -3.13 15.85
N LYS A 16 1.48 -3.13 15.15
CA LYS A 16 0.15 -2.88 15.71
C LYS A 16 -0.71 -4.12 15.52
N LYS A 17 -1.45 -4.52 16.56
CA LYS A 17 -2.53 -5.51 16.45
C LYS A 17 -3.84 -4.74 16.27
N ILE A 18 -4.56 -5.05 15.19
CA ILE A 18 -5.86 -4.43 14.87
C ILE A 18 -6.92 -5.53 15.02
N LYS A 19 -8.06 -5.17 15.60
CA LYS A 19 -9.26 -6.01 15.71
C LYS A 19 -10.45 -5.23 15.17
N ASP A 20 -11.55 -5.92 14.87
CA ASP A 20 -12.83 -5.32 14.47
C ASP A 20 -12.70 -4.42 13.23
N TYR A 21 -12.09 -4.97 12.17
CA TYR A 21 -11.87 -4.30 10.90
C TYR A 21 -12.48 -5.10 9.75
N TYR A 22 -12.77 -4.41 8.65
CA TYR A 22 -13.13 -5.04 7.38
C TYR A 22 -11.93 -5.03 6.43
N VAL A 23 -11.88 -6.03 5.53
CA VAL A 23 -10.88 -6.11 4.46
C VAL A 23 -11.57 -5.89 3.14
N LYS A 24 -11.00 -5.03 2.29
CA LYS A 24 -11.45 -4.80 0.92
C LYS A 24 -10.30 -5.13 -0.02
N GLU A 25 -10.54 -6.03 -0.97
CA GLU A 25 -9.61 -6.26 -2.07
C GLU A 25 -9.67 -5.06 -3.03
N LEU A 26 -8.53 -4.40 -3.23
CA LEU A 26 -8.46 -3.18 -4.04
C LEU A 26 -8.16 -3.47 -5.52
N MET A 27 -7.37 -4.51 -5.80
CA MET A 27 -7.03 -4.88 -7.17
C MET A 27 -8.16 -5.73 -7.76
N VAL A 28 -8.83 -5.20 -8.77
CA VAL A 28 -9.85 -5.91 -9.53
C VAL A 28 -9.30 -6.28 -10.90
N LYS A 29 -9.62 -7.49 -11.36
CA LYS A 29 -9.17 -7.98 -12.66
C LYS A 29 -9.95 -7.29 -13.78
N ILE A 30 -9.23 -6.57 -14.65
CA ILE A 30 -9.83 -5.85 -15.79
C ILE A 30 -9.84 -6.71 -17.06
N PHE A 31 -8.77 -7.48 -17.27
CA PHE A 31 -8.61 -8.38 -18.40
C PHE A 31 -8.32 -9.80 -17.95
N ASP A 32 -8.86 -10.77 -18.65
CA ASP A 32 -8.51 -12.18 -18.52
C ASP A 32 -8.06 -12.75 -19.85
N LYS A 33 -6.78 -13.16 -19.93
CA LYS A 33 -6.19 -13.74 -21.16
C LYS A 33 -6.44 -12.89 -22.42
N GLY A 34 -6.35 -11.57 -22.28
CA GLY A 34 -6.59 -10.61 -23.36
C GLY A 34 -8.06 -10.24 -23.60
N VAL A 35 -9.01 -10.87 -22.90
CA VAL A 35 -10.44 -10.54 -22.98
C VAL A 35 -10.77 -9.49 -21.91
N PRO A 36 -11.41 -8.35 -22.24
CA PRO A 36 -11.91 -7.42 -21.24
C PRO A 36 -13.09 -8.06 -20.50
N ILE A 37 -12.98 -8.17 -19.17
CA ILE A 37 -14.02 -8.77 -18.31
C ILE A 37 -14.64 -7.77 -17.33
N TYR A 38 -14.09 -6.56 -17.26
CA TYR A 38 -14.58 -5.49 -16.39
C TYR A 38 -15.51 -4.56 -17.16
N GLU A 39 -16.65 -4.26 -16.55
CA GLU A 39 -17.60 -3.28 -17.06
C GLU A 39 -17.21 -1.89 -16.58
N ASN A 40 -17.03 -0.96 -17.53
CA ASN A 40 -16.65 0.41 -17.19
C ASN A 40 -17.84 1.15 -16.56
N PRO A 41 -17.73 1.62 -15.31
CA PRO A 41 -18.81 2.34 -14.65
C PRO A 41 -19.08 3.70 -15.31
N ASN A 42 -20.26 4.26 -15.06
CA ASN A 42 -20.56 5.63 -15.47
C ASN A 42 -19.67 6.62 -14.71
N VAL A 43 -19.32 7.75 -15.35
CA VAL A 43 -18.51 8.82 -14.74
C VAL A 43 -19.12 9.33 -13.43
N MET A 44 -20.45 9.40 -13.35
CA MET A 44 -21.14 9.84 -12.13
C MET A 44 -21.02 8.82 -10.99
N ASP A 45 -20.99 7.52 -11.31
CA ASP A 45 -20.77 6.47 -10.33
C ASP A 45 -19.32 6.49 -9.83
N ILE A 46 -18.35 6.72 -10.72
CA ILE A 46 -16.94 6.89 -10.34
C ILE A 46 -16.79 8.07 -9.37
N LYS A 47 -17.42 9.22 -9.67
CA LYS A 47 -17.39 10.40 -8.79
C LYS A 47 -17.95 10.06 -7.40
N LYS A 48 -19.11 9.40 -7.35
CA LYS A 48 -19.75 8.98 -6.10
C LYS A 48 -18.85 8.05 -5.28
N VAL A 49 -18.20 7.07 -5.93
CA VAL A 49 -17.25 6.16 -5.27
C VAL A 49 -16.07 6.93 -4.68
N VAL A 50 -15.51 7.90 -5.40
CA VAL A 50 -14.40 8.71 -4.89
C VAL A 50 -14.82 9.54 -3.69
N GLU A 51 -16.00 10.16 -3.71
CA GLU A 51 -16.56 10.92 -2.59
C GLU A 51 -16.75 10.03 -1.35
N GLU A 52 -17.35 8.85 -1.53
CA GLU A 52 -17.55 7.86 -0.47
C GLU A 52 -16.24 7.34 0.11
N GLU A 53 -15.26 6.95 -0.71
CA GLU A 53 -13.97 6.42 -0.23
C GLU A 53 -13.12 7.51 0.44
N THR A 54 -13.14 8.74 -0.07
CA THR A 54 -12.41 9.86 0.53
C THR A 54 -12.99 10.20 1.91
N SER A 55 -14.31 10.13 2.08
CA SER A 55 -14.96 10.36 3.38
C SER A 55 -14.57 9.37 4.48
N LYS A 56 -14.05 8.18 4.11
CA LYS A 56 -13.58 7.15 5.06
C LYS A 56 -12.16 7.44 5.57
N MET A 57 -11.43 8.35 4.94
CA MET A 57 -10.07 8.70 5.34
C MET A 57 -10.07 9.65 6.54
N TRP A 58 -8.99 9.60 7.33
CA TRP A 58 -8.82 10.52 8.44
C TRP A 58 -8.54 11.95 7.95
N PRO A 59 -9.16 12.98 8.55
CA PRO A 59 -8.99 14.38 8.14
C PRO A 59 -7.53 14.83 8.06
N GLU A 60 -6.65 14.29 8.92
CA GLU A 60 -5.23 14.62 8.98
C GLU A 60 -4.46 14.25 7.72
N VAL A 61 -4.88 13.17 7.04
CA VAL A 61 -4.31 12.71 5.77
C VAL A 61 -4.77 13.60 4.61
N LEU A 62 -5.97 14.19 4.73
CA LEU A 62 -6.59 15.01 3.69
C LEU A 62 -6.17 16.49 3.73
N ARG A 63 -5.32 16.90 4.68
CA ARG A 63 -4.88 18.30 4.79
C ARG A 63 -4.05 18.72 3.57
N PHE A 64 -4.27 19.94 3.09
CA PHE A 64 -3.48 20.52 2.00
C PHE A 64 -2.04 20.82 2.40
N GLU A 65 -1.84 21.31 3.62
CA GLU A 65 -0.52 21.61 4.18
C GLU A 65 -0.12 20.54 5.21
N ASN A 66 1.10 20.03 5.09
CA ASN A 66 1.68 19.04 5.99
C ASN A 66 0.74 17.84 6.26
N PRO A 67 0.27 17.13 5.21
CA PRO A 67 -0.60 15.98 5.38
C PRO A 67 0.07 14.90 6.22
N HIS A 68 -0.73 14.23 7.07
CA HIS A 68 -0.23 13.07 7.79
C HIS A 68 0.01 11.91 6.81
N THR A 69 1.12 11.20 6.97
CA THR A 69 1.47 10.06 6.11
C THR A 69 0.43 8.95 6.25
N TYR A 70 -0.15 8.52 5.13
CA TYR A 70 -0.97 7.31 5.08
C TYR A 70 -0.08 6.07 5.13
N TYR A 71 -0.41 5.12 6.00
CA TYR A 71 0.43 3.94 6.21
C TYR A 71 0.15 2.87 5.15
N VAL A 72 1.24 2.35 4.56
CA VAL A 72 1.21 1.18 3.67
C VAL A 72 2.15 0.14 4.25
N ASP A 73 1.57 -0.90 4.84
CA ASP A 73 2.32 -1.95 5.52
C ASP A 73 2.46 -3.21 4.67
N LEU A 74 3.54 -3.96 4.92
CA LEU A 74 3.74 -5.28 4.34
C LEU A 74 3.20 -6.35 5.28
N SER A 75 2.51 -7.34 4.71
CA SER A 75 2.23 -8.56 5.45
C SER A 75 3.54 -9.24 5.85
N LYS A 76 3.54 -9.97 6.97
CA LYS A 76 4.75 -10.66 7.44
C LYS A 76 5.38 -11.53 6.34
N LYS A 77 4.57 -12.33 5.66
CA LYS A 77 5.02 -13.21 4.57
C LYS A 77 5.71 -12.43 3.43
N LEU A 78 5.17 -11.27 3.05
CA LEU A 78 5.75 -10.44 1.98
C LEU A 78 7.04 -9.75 2.42
N TRP A 79 7.09 -9.30 3.68
CA TRP A 79 8.31 -8.73 4.26
C TRP A 79 9.43 -9.77 4.35
N ASP A 80 9.11 -10.98 4.85
CA ASP A 80 10.06 -12.10 4.94
C ASP A 80 10.61 -12.43 3.54
N LEU A 81 9.72 -12.61 2.54
CA LEU A 81 10.11 -12.83 1.14
C LEU A 81 11.05 -11.74 0.61
N LYS A 82 10.76 -10.46 0.91
CA LYS A 82 11.62 -9.35 0.50
C LYS A 82 13.01 -9.45 1.14
N GLN A 83 13.09 -9.74 2.44
CA GLN A 83 14.38 -9.88 3.11
C GLN A 83 15.16 -11.07 2.57
N ASP A 84 14.50 -12.21 2.37
CA ASP A 84 15.12 -13.42 1.84
C ASP A 84 15.74 -13.17 0.46
N LEU A 85 15.03 -12.47 -0.43
CA LEU A 85 15.55 -12.10 -1.74
C LEU A 85 16.74 -11.13 -1.62
N LEU A 86 16.66 -10.12 -0.76
CA LEU A 86 17.77 -9.19 -0.56
C LEU A 86 19.03 -9.89 -0.03
N HIS A 87 18.88 -10.78 0.95
CA HIS A 87 19.99 -11.56 1.50
C HIS A 87 20.57 -12.54 0.49
N LYS A 88 19.72 -13.15 -0.35
CA LYS A 88 20.17 -14.10 -1.37
C LYS A 88 21.07 -13.45 -2.42
N TYR A 89 20.77 -12.21 -2.81
CA TYR A 89 21.47 -11.54 -3.92
C TYR A 89 22.44 -10.44 -3.47
N SER A 90 22.54 -10.12 -2.16
CA SER A 90 23.48 -9.10 -1.66
C SER A 90 24.94 -9.45 -1.96
N ASN A 91 25.29 -10.73 -1.90
CA ASN A 91 26.67 -11.21 -2.10
C ASN A 91 27.04 -11.35 -3.59
N THR A 92 26.10 -11.11 -4.51
CA THR A 92 26.33 -11.20 -5.96
C THR A 92 27.01 -9.93 -6.52
N TYR A 93 27.12 -8.88 -5.72
CA TYR A 93 27.67 -7.58 -6.13
C TYR A 93 28.80 -7.06 -5.23
N GLU A 94 29.48 -7.96 -4.49
CA GLU A 94 30.75 -7.61 -3.85
C GLU A 94 31.86 -7.68 -4.92
N GLU A 95 32.46 -6.53 -5.24
CA GLU A 95 33.75 -6.42 -5.95
C GLU A 95 34.92 -6.76 -5.02
#